data_AF-F9YSX1-F1
#
_entry.id   AF-F9YSX1-F1
#
_cell.length_a   1.000
_cell.length_b   1.000
_cell.length_c   1.000
_cell.angle_alpha   90.00
_cell.angle_beta   90.00
_cell.angle_gamma   90.00
#
_symmetry.space_group_name_H-M   'P 1'
#
loop_
_entity.id
_entity.type
_entity.pdbx_description
1 polymer ?
#
loop_
_entity_poly.entity_id
_entity_poly.type
_entity_poly.pdbx_seq_one_letter_code
_entity_poly.pdbx_strand_id
1 'polypeptide(L)'
;MAKRIKPIKCPQCGSTQATETKTDYYRCNSCQSEFFIDNDDININHRHTYDTPQFSAKHLKALKFLGLGIAVFFLMMVVISLLPSKSIHAPAVVKENKSYWDIEQIIPTANKDGEPIAIVVGNIVSGNHPNQTYKPTFGFFHAQTFKEIAAVPINVEGFYPFIKWKKMDEGKTYIIINKNHLFLLDEKTLSISEITPQSIGLAEFEKGFAEIDTNTTYENSLEITNNLGKEYYYFPKLNKAVSEKDYNESKDIISKNPVNPKEITRFCFSSTLGAYEKELEDKHPELFKVKTASEEGYPYRKLYFRWIYNYSLKKAKFVTGKEESKVISYENFTPERIYFKPEVLHYDDKEVLIYFKHDVAESSPYFFQVLDAQTGEVKFTLQSNKDITYLNSSEVAKIKEGYLIGRYDAYILNTKEGKLEKSELREKLTQW
;
A
#
# COMPACT_ATOMS: atom_id res chain seq x y z
N MET A 1 -6.08 45.45 -14.49
CA MET A 1 -6.01 44.28 -13.58
C MET A 1 -5.85 43.03 -14.44
N ALA A 2 -4.78 42.26 -14.25
CA ALA A 2 -4.58 41.02 -15.01
C ALA A 2 -5.62 39.98 -14.56
N LYS A 3 -6.55 39.60 -15.44
CA LYS A 3 -7.47 38.48 -15.20
C LYS A 3 -6.64 37.20 -15.16
N ARG A 4 -6.39 36.67 -13.97
CA ARG A 4 -5.79 35.34 -13.78
C ARG A 4 -6.92 34.33 -13.84
N ILE A 5 -7.02 33.59 -14.94
CA ILE A 5 -7.91 32.43 -15.04
C ILE A 5 -7.33 31.35 -14.11
N LYS A 6 -8.02 31.04 -13.02
CA LYS A 6 -7.69 29.89 -12.17
C LYS A 6 -8.48 28.68 -12.68
N PRO A 7 -7.88 27.49 -12.71
CA PRO A 7 -8.61 26.27 -13.05
C PRO A 7 -9.70 26.02 -12.00
N ILE A 8 -10.90 25.68 -12.46
CA ILE A 8 -12.01 25.25 -11.61
C ILE A 8 -11.63 23.88 -11.04
N LYS A 9 -11.61 23.76 -9.71
CA LYS A 9 -11.31 22.50 -9.02
C LYS A 9 -12.57 21.96 -8.38
N CYS A 10 -12.83 20.66 -8.57
CA CYS A 10 -13.89 19.97 -7.85
C CYS A 10 -13.63 20.09 -6.34
N PRO A 11 -14.58 20.59 -5.54
CA PRO A 11 -14.41 20.73 -4.10
C PRO A 11 -14.31 19.39 -3.37
N GLN A 12 -14.84 18.32 -3.97
CA GLN A 12 -14.85 16.99 -3.35
C GLN A 12 -13.57 16.18 -3.60
N CYS A 13 -13.00 16.23 -4.81
CA CYS A 13 -11.82 15.43 -5.15
C CYS A 13 -10.63 16.26 -5.67
N GLY A 14 -10.73 17.58 -5.73
CA GLY A 14 -9.64 18.46 -6.18
C GLY A 14 -9.31 18.41 -7.68
N SER A 15 -9.94 17.51 -8.45
CA SER A 15 -9.74 17.38 -9.89
C SER A 15 -10.07 18.68 -10.62
N THR A 16 -9.25 19.05 -11.60
CA THR A 16 -9.49 20.17 -12.51
C THR A 16 -10.34 19.78 -13.74
N GLN A 17 -10.73 18.52 -13.84
CA GLN A 17 -11.55 18.00 -14.94
C GLN A 17 -13.02 18.07 -14.56
N ALA A 18 -13.74 19.03 -15.15
CA ALA A 18 -15.17 19.16 -14.96
C ALA A 18 -15.86 19.63 -16.25
N THR A 19 -17.08 19.14 -16.46
CA THR A 19 -17.95 19.56 -17.56
C THR A 19 -19.02 20.50 -17.02
N GLU A 20 -19.17 21.67 -17.64
CA GLU A 20 -20.26 22.59 -17.32
C GLU A 20 -21.58 21.99 -17.79
N THR A 21 -22.54 21.85 -16.87
CA THR A 21 -23.86 21.25 -17.15
C THR A 21 -24.92 22.34 -17.42
N LYS A 22 -24.76 23.50 -16.79
CA LYS A 22 -25.48 24.76 -17.00
C LYS A 22 -24.62 25.89 -16.44
N THR A 23 -24.92 27.15 -16.77
CA THR A 23 -24.15 28.32 -16.32
C THR A 23 -23.83 28.26 -14.83
N ASP A 24 -22.55 28.28 -14.49
CA ASP A 24 -21.98 28.20 -13.13
C ASP A 24 -22.13 26.84 -12.40
N TYR A 25 -22.64 25.80 -13.05
CA TYR A 25 -22.78 24.44 -12.48
C TYR A 25 -21.93 23.44 -13.27
N TYR A 26 -21.17 22.64 -12.54
CA TYR A 26 -20.17 21.74 -13.08
C TYR A 26 -20.37 20.34 -12.51
N ARG A 27 -20.15 19.33 -13.36
CA ARG A 27 -20.01 17.94 -12.93
C ARG A 27 -18.55 17.54 -13.07
N CYS A 28 -17.94 17.05 -12.00
CA CYS A 28 -16.56 16.57 -12.04
C CYS A 28 -16.46 15.29 -12.88
N ASN A 29 -15.60 15.26 -13.89
CA ASN A 29 -15.43 14.09 -14.73
C ASN A 29 -14.73 12.93 -13.99
N SER A 30 -14.01 13.24 -12.91
CA SER A 30 -13.24 12.25 -12.16
C SER A 30 -14.01 11.59 -11.01
N CYS A 31 -14.79 12.34 -10.23
CA CYS A 31 -15.58 11.79 -9.10
C CYS A 31 -17.09 11.88 -9.29
N GLN A 32 -17.57 12.46 -10.40
CA GLN A 32 -18.99 12.65 -10.74
C GLN A 32 -19.78 13.56 -9.79
N SER A 33 -19.15 14.17 -8.78
CA SER A 33 -19.79 15.19 -7.95
C SER A 33 -20.23 16.40 -8.77
N GLU A 34 -21.44 16.86 -8.51
CA GLU A 34 -21.96 18.13 -9.02
C GLU A 34 -21.64 19.25 -8.02
N PHE A 35 -21.20 20.40 -8.53
CA PHE A 35 -20.87 21.58 -7.74
C PHE A 35 -21.15 22.85 -8.55
N PHE A 36 -21.35 23.97 -7.87
CA PHE A 36 -21.61 25.25 -8.54
C PHE A 36 -20.72 26.34 -7.95
N ILE A 37 -20.48 27.39 -8.72
CA ILE A 37 -19.78 28.58 -8.24
C ILE A 37 -20.82 29.49 -7.59
N ASP A 38 -20.79 29.55 -6.26
CA ASP A 38 -21.55 30.54 -5.51
C ASP A 38 -20.78 31.87 -5.52
N ASN A 39 -21.44 32.96 -5.88
CA ASN A 39 -20.82 34.28 -6.07
C ASN A 39 -21.19 35.25 -4.94
N ASP A 40 -21.26 34.75 -3.71
CA ASP A 40 -21.50 35.55 -2.50
C ASP A 40 -20.17 35.91 -1.80
N ASP A 41 -19.33 36.71 -2.48
CA ASP A 41 -18.10 37.29 -1.90
C ASP A 41 -18.46 38.51 -1.01
N ILE A 42 -18.60 38.33 0.31
CA ILE A 42 -18.45 39.42 1.30
C ILE A 42 -17.07 39.30 1.96
N ASN A 43 -16.09 40.08 1.49
CA ASN A 43 -14.82 40.26 2.19
C ASN A 43 -14.97 41.27 3.34
N ILE A 44 -15.09 40.79 4.59
CA ILE A 44 -14.96 41.63 5.78
C ILE A 44 -13.48 41.69 6.20
N ASN A 45 -12.81 42.80 5.91
CA ASN A 45 -11.44 43.06 6.36
C ASN A 45 -11.44 43.59 7.80
N HIS A 46 -10.94 42.80 8.76
CA HIS A 46 -10.61 43.29 10.10
C HIS A 46 -9.22 43.94 10.10
N ARG A 47 -9.16 45.25 10.34
CA ARG A 47 -7.91 45.98 10.59
C ARG A 47 -7.71 46.12 12.10
N HIS A 48 -6.77 45.37 12.66
CA HIS A 48 -6.27 45.61 14.02
C HIS A 48 -5.22 46.72 13.99
N THR A 49 -5.53 47.88 14.57
CA THR A 49 -4.56 48.91 14.93
C THR A 49 -4.03 48.64 16.34
N TYR A 50 -2.72 48.45 16.46
CA TYR A 50 -2.02 48.44 17.74
C TYR A 50 -1.35 49.81 17.92
N ASP A 51 -1.75 50.55 18.96
CA ASP A 51 -1.05 51.76 19.39
C ASP A 51 0.20 51.36 20.19
N THR A 52 1.37 51.74 19.71
CA THR A 52 2.64 51.59 20.42
C THR A 52 2.84 52.77 21.38
N PRO A 53 3.10 52.54 22.69
CA PRO A 53 3.34 53.62 23.62
C PRO A 53 4.77 54.17 23.48
N GLN A 54 4.87 55.49 23.41
CA GLN A 54 6.10 56.28 23.33
C GLN A 54 6.85 56.27 24.67
N PHE A 55 8.13 55.89 24.67
CA PHE A 55 8.99 55.91 25.87
C PHE A 55 9.45 57.34 26.20
N SER A 56 9.17 57.79 27.42
CA SER A 56 9.58 59.08 27.99
C SER A 56 10.95 58.99 28.67
N ALA A 57 11.83 59.96 28.37
CA ALA A 57 13.23 60.06 28.79
C ALA A 57 13.42 60.47 30.27
N LYS A 58 12.69 59.86 31.22
CA LYS A 58 12.79 60.18 32.66
C LYS A 58 13.43 59.09 33.54
N HIS A 59 13.83 57.95 32.98
CA HIS A 59 14.30 56.78 33.76
C HIS A 59 15.80 56.46 33.68
N LEU A 60 16.66 57.42 33.32
CA LEU A 60 18.10 57.16 33.12
C LEU A 60 18.93 56.99 34.42
N LYS A 61 18.35 57.20 35.62
CA LYS A 61 19.08 57.03 36.90
C LYS A 61 18.92 55.65 37.56
N ALA A 62 17.99 54.80 37.10
CA ALA A 62 17.76 53.46 37.65
C ALA A 62 18.68 52.38 37.03
N LEU A 63 19.40 52.69 35.94
CA LEU A 63 20.20 51.70 35.21
C LEU A 63 21.53 51.33 35.89
N LYS A 64 22.01 52.14 36.85
CA LYS A 64 23.29 51.88 37.55
C LYS A 64 23.21 50.75 38.58
N PHE A 65 22.03 50.40 39.09
CA PHE A 65 21.86 49.32 40.08
C PHE A 65 21.55 47.95 39.45
N LEU A 66 21.14 47.90 38.17
CA LEU A 66 20.87 46.64 37.46
C LEU A 66 22.17 45.90 37.08
N GLY A 67 23.23 46.64 36.73
CA GLY A 67 24.51 46.05 36.33
C GLY A 67 25.27 45.32 37.47
N LEU A 68 25.13 45.80 38.71
CA LEU A 68 25.78 45.18 39.87
C LEU A 68 25.11 43.86 40.26
N GLY A 69 23.77 43.78 40.15
CA GLY A 69 23.01 42.57 40.46
C GLY A 69 23.29 41.41 39.50
N ILE A 70 23.49 41.71 38.21
CA ILE A 70 23.80 40.70 37.19
C ILE A 70 25.20 40.11 37.42
N ALA A 71 26.19 40.93 37.77
CA ALA A 71 27.55 40.45 38.05
C ALA A 71 27.62 39.52 39.26
N VAL A 72 26.86 39.82 40.33
CA VAL A 72 26.77 38.97 41.53
C VAL A 72 26.05 37.65 41.22
N PHE A 73 25.00 37.67 40.40
CA PHE A 73 24.26 36.48 39.98
C PHE A 73 25.14 35.50 39.17
N PHE A 74 25.96 36.03 38.25
CA PHE A 74 26.90 35.21 37.49
C PHE A 74 28.02 34.63 38.36
N LEU A 75 28.54 35.39 39.33
CA LEU A 75 29.56 34.88 40.26
C LEU A 75 28.99 33.75 41.14
N MET A 76 27.73 33.86 41.57
CA MET A 76 27.06 32.84 42.38
C MET A 76 26.80 31.55 41.58
N MET A 77 26.44 31.65 40.31
CA MET A 77 26.30 30.51 39.40
C MET A 77 27.62 29.74 39.20
N VAL A 78 28.74 30.45 39.09
CA VAL A 78 30.07 29.82 38.96
C VAL A 78 30.46 29.06 40.24
N VAL A 79 30.16 29.62 41.42
CA VAL A 79 30.44 28.95 42.71
C VAL A 79 29.55 27.71 42.89
N ILE A 80 28.29 27.74 42.45
CA ILE A 80 27.39 26.57 42.49
C ILE A 80 27.89 25.46 41.56
N SER A 81 28.44 25.81 40.39
CA SER A 81 29.01 24.83 39.45
C SER A 81 30.31 24.17 39.90
N LEU A 82 30.96 24.70 40.96
CA LEU A 82 32.19 24.15 41.54
C LEU A 82 31.94 23.28 42.79
N LEU A 83 30.69 23.13 43.23
CA LEU A 83 30.33 22.18 44.28
C LEU A 83 30.34 20.75 43.70
N PRO A 84 31.02 19.78 44.33
CA PRO A 84 31.00 18.39 43.85
C PRO A 84 29.58 17.85 43.96
N SER A 85 28.98 17.54 42.81
CA SER A 85 27.69 16.86 42.76
C SER A 85 27.83 15.47 43.38
N LYS A 86 27.31 15.29 44.59
CA LYS A 86 27.06 13.94 45.11
C LYS A 86 25.89 13.39 44.31
N SER A 87 26.17 12.58 43.29
CA SER A 87 25.14 11.80 42.61
C SER A 87 24.58 10.80 43.63
N ILE A 88 23.43 11.13 44.21
CA ILE A 88 22.60 10.14 44.88
C ILE A 88 22.08 9.26 43.73
N HIS A 89 22.75 8.13 43.49
CA HIS A 89 22.20 7.05 42.70
C HIS A 89 20.96 6.55 43.44
N ALA A 90 19.79 7.10 43.07
CA ALA A 90 18.55 6.39 43.30
C ALA A 90 18.72 5.02 42.65
N PRO A 91 18.49 3.90 43.34
CA PRO A 91 18.51 2.60 42.70
C PRO A 91 17.53 2.67 41.53
N ALA A 92 18.02 2.35 40.33
CA ALA A 92 17.18 2.26 39.16
C ALA A 92 16.02 1.34 39.52
N VAL A 93 14.80 1.86 39.52
CA VAL A 93 13.61 1.03 39.51
C VAL A 93 13.77 0.16 38.27
N VAL A 94 14.13 -1.11 38.46
CA VAL A 94 14.17 -2.10 37.39
C VAL A 94 12.73 -2.24 36.95
N LYS A 95 12.31 -1.42 35.99
CA LYS A 95 11.06 -1.59 35.27
C LYS A 95 11.16 -2.98 34.67
N GLU A 96 10.28 -3.86 35.12
CA GLU A 96 10.14 -5.19 34.54
C GLU A 96 9.91 -5.01 33.04
N ASN A 97 10.88 -5.41 32.22
CA ASN A 97 10.87 -5.10 30.79
C ASN A 97 9.91 -6.06 30.12
N LYS A 98 8.63 -5.67 30.07
CA LYS A 98 7.58 -6.43 29.41
C LYS A 98 7.98 -6.68 27.96
N SER A 99 7.86 -7.93 27.52
CA SER A 99 8.11 -8.30 26.14
C SER A 99 7.28 -7.43 25.19
N TYR A 100 7.88 -7.09 24.05
CA TYR A 100 7.27 -6.24 23.03
C TYR A 100 7.55 -6.80 21.64
N TRP A 101 6.82 -6.32 20.66
CA TRP A 101 7.06 -6.65 19.26
C TRP A 101 8.08 -5.70 18.65
N ASP A 102 9.03 -6.26 17.91
CA ASP A 102 9.80 -5.57 16.90
C ASP A 102 9.26 -5.99 15.54
N ILE A 103 8.52 -5.09 14.89
CA ILE A 103 7.70 -5.42 13.72
C ILE A 103 8.46 -5.07 12.44
N GLU A 104 8.69 -6.07 11.60
CA GLU A 104 9.28 -5.88 10.27
C GLU A 104 8.20 -5.53 9.25
N GLN A 105 7.11 -6.29 9.22
CA GLN A 105 6.06 -6.16 8.22
C GLN A 105 4.67 -6.38 8.80
N ILE A 106 3.67 -5.68 8.25
CA ILE A 106 2.25 -5.96 8.49
C ILE A 106 1.62 -6.41 7.18
N ILE A 107 1.01 -7.60 7.19
CA ILE A 107 0.28 -8.18 6.07
C ILE A 107 -1.23 -8.10 6.41
N PRO A 108 -2.05 -7.44 5.58
CA PRO A 108 -3.46 -7.25 5.87
C PRO A 108 -4.28 -8.47 5.39
N THR A 109 -5.24 -8.91 6.19
CA THR A 109 -6.27 -9.89 5.77
C THR A 109 -7.59 -9.60 6.50
N ALA A 110 -8.60 -10.44 6.26
CA ALA A 110 -9.85 -10.43 6.97
C ALA A 110 -10.20 -11.87 7.38
N ASN A 111 -10.83 -12.02 8.54
CA ASN A 111 -11.36 -13.32 8.91
C ASN A 111 -12.64 -13.63 8.10
N LYS A 112 -13.21 -14.83 8.30
CA LYS A 112 -14.46 -15.26 7.65
C LYS A 112 -15.66 -14.33 7.85
N ASP A 113 -15.67 -13.53 8.92
CA ASP A 113 -16.75 -12.61 9.27
C ASP A 113 -16.50 -11.19 8.69
N GLY A 114 -15.37 -11.00 8.00
CA GLY A 114 -14.94 -9.74 7.42
C GLY A 114 -14.29 -8.77 8.42
N GLU A 115 -13.91 -9.25 9.60
CA GLU A 115 -13.20 -8.45 10.61
C GLU A 115 -11.75 -8.20 10.19
N PRO A 116 -11.19 -7.01 10.46
CA PRO A 116 -9.87 -6.63 10.00
C PRO A 116 -8.77 -7.34 10.81
N ILE A 117 -7.97 -8.17 10.15
CA ILE A 117 -6.86 -8.90 10.78
C ILE A 117 -5.53 -8.40 10.23
N ALA A 118 -4.62 -8.03 11.12
CA ALA A 118 -3.25 -7.67 10.81
C ALA A 118 -2.32 -8.83 11.20
N ILE A 119 -1.56 -9.33 10.22
CA ILE A 119 -0.53 -10.33 10.45
C ILE A 119 0.80 -9.61 10.56
N VAL A 120 1.33 -9.64 11.77
CA VAL A 120 2.61 -9.05 12.14
C VAL A 120 3.70 -10.09 11.90
N VAL A 121 4.70 -9.72 11.09
CA VAL A 121 5.92 -10.49 10.92
C VAL A 121 7.03 -9.75 11.62
N GLY A 122 7.70 -10.39 12.58
CA GLY A 122 8.76 -9.74 13.35
C GLY A 122 9.23 -10.57 14.54
N ASN A 123 9.88 -9.92 15.50
CA ASN A 123 10.38 -10.57 16.71
C ASN A 123 9.52 -10.23 17.92
N ILE A 124 9.29 -11.22 18.78
CA ILE A 124 8.98 -10.94 20.18
C ILE A 124 10.31 -10.72 20.89
N VAL A 125 10.54 -9.49 21.37
CA VAL A 125 11.74 -9.09 22.09
C VAL A 125 11.49 -9.20 23.58
N SER A 126 12.41 -9.84 24.30
CA SER A 126 12.36 -10.00 25.76
C SER A 126 13.73 -9.80 26.40
N GLY A 127 13.77 -9.55 27.71
CA GLY A 127 15.01 -9.29 28.43
C GLY A 127 15.40 -7.81 28.43
N ASN A 128 16.56 -7.51 29.03
CA ASN A 128 17.08 -6.15 29.16
C ASN A 128 18.26 -5.93 28.24
N HIS A 129 18.41 -4.72 27.71
CA HIS A 129 19.61 -4.34 26.98
C HIS A 129 20.86 -4.55 27.86
N PRO A 130 21.96 -5.15 27.35
CA PRO A 130 22.18 -5.62 25.98
C PRO A 130 21.78 -7.08 25.71
N ASN A 131 21.32 -7.82 26.71
CA ASN A 131 21.01 -9.25 26.66
C ASN A 131 19.57 -9.54 26.18
N GLN A 132 19.10 -8.82 25.17
CA GLN A 132 17.77 -9.02 24.61
C GLN A 132 17.73 -10.31 23.79
N THR A 133 16.64 -11.06 23.93
CA THR A 133 16.34 -12.23 23.09
C THR A 133 15.29 -11.85 22.05
N TYR A 134 15.58 -12.18 20.79
CA TYR A 134 14.71 -11.94 19.65
C TYR A 134 14.13 -13.28 19.21
N LYS A 135 12.81 -13.42 19.26
CA LYS A 135 12.11 -14.64 18.85
C LYS A 135 11.28 -14.36 17.59
N PRO A 136 11.75 -14.76 16.41
CA PRO A 136 11.00 -14.63 15.16
C PRO A 136 9.62 -15.29 15.28
N THR A 137 8.58 -14.54 14.95
CA THR A 137 7.19 -14.93 15.20
C THR A 137 6.25 -14.29 14.18
N PHE A 138 5.23 -15.04 13.75
CA PHE A 138 4.03 -14.48 13.13
C PHE A 138 2.99 -14.18 14.20
N GLY A 139 2.58 -12.93 14.34
CA GLY A 139 1.51 -12.50 15.25
C GLY A 139 0.23 -12.19 14.50
N PHE A 140 -0.91 -12.62 15.02
CA PHE A 140 -2.22 -12.38 14.45
C PHE A 140 -2.99 -11.46 15.37
N PHE A 141 -3.34 -10.27 14.88
CA PHE A 141 -4.00 -9.24 15.68
C PHE A 141 -5.27 -8.76 15.01
N HIS A 142 -6.28 -8.44 15.82
CA HIS A 142 -7.39 -7.64 15.33
C HIS A 142 -6.90 -6.19 15.11
N ALA A 143 -6.99 -5.67 13.88
CA ALA A 143 -6.28 -4.45 13.49
C ALA A 143 -6.82 -3.15 14.14
N GLN A 144 -8.05 -3.18 14.66
CA GLN A 144 -8.68 -2.05 15.38
C GLN A 144 -8.57 -2.15 16.91
N THR A 145 -8.81 -3.33 17.50
CA THR A 145 -8.81 -3.51 18.96
C THR A 145 -7.43 -3.92 19.49
N PHE A 146 -6.50 -4.24 18.60
CA PHE A 146 -5.14 -4.71 18.89
C PHE A 146 -5.08 -5.99 19.73
N LYS A 147 -6.22 -6.70 19.84
CA LYS A 147 -6.30 -7.97 20.54
C LYS A 147 -5.50 -9.01 19.79
N GLU A 148 -4.55 -9.64 20.49
CA GLU A 148 -3.83 -10.82 19.99
C GLU A 148 -4.79 -12.00 19.87
N ILE A 149 -4.74 -12.66 18.71
CA ILE A 149 -5.51 -13.85 18.37
C ILE A 149 -4.62 -15.08 18.51
N ALA A 150 -3.41 -15.00 17.96
CA ALA A 150 -2.41 -16.06 18.02
C ALA A 150 -1.01 -15.48 17.79
N ALA A 151 0.00 -16.21 18.28
CA ALA A 151 1.40 -15.98 17.97
C ALA A 151 2.06 -17.32 17.63
N VAL A 152 2.65 -17.41 16.44
CA VAL A 152 3.26 -18.63 15.90
C VAL A 152 4.77 -18.39 15.74
N PRO A 153 5.60 -18.91 16.67
CA PRO A 153 7.05 -18.84 16.54
C PRO A 153 7.53 -19.53 15.26
N ILE A 154 8.57 -18.99 14.66
CA ILE A 154 9.22 -19.55 13.48
C ILE A 154 10.72 -19.67 13.70
N ASN A 155 11.35 -20.58 12.96
CA ASN A 155 12.78 -20.83 13.06
C ASN A 155 13.49 -20.23 11.84
N VAL A 156 13.77 -18.93 11.90
CA VAL A 156 14.50 -18.18 10.87
C VAL A 156 15.59 -17.35 11.53
N GLU A 157 16.74 -17.20 10.85
CA GLU A 157 17.81 -16.31 11.32
C GLU A 157 17.56 -14.88 10.84
N GLY A 158 16.74 -14.12 11.58
CA GLY A 158 16.34 -12.76 11.23
C GLY A 158 15.47 -12.67 9.96
N PHE A 159 15.30 -11.45 9.44
CA PHE A 159 14.38 -11.13 8.33
C PHE A 159 15.05 -10.46 7.11
N TYR A 160 16.39 -10.38 7.09
CA TYR A 160 17.17 -9.78 6.01
C TYR A 160 17.37 -10.78 4.84
N PRO A 161 17.33 -10.37 3.55
CA PRO A 161 17.30 -8.99 3.05
C PRO A 161 15.93 -8.33 2.95
N PHE A 162 14.85 -9.12 2.92
CA PHE A 162 13.49 -8.61 2.83
C PHE A 162 12.45 -9.68 3.14
N ILE A 163 11.25 -9.22 3.47
CA ILE A 163 10.02 -10.01 3.50
C ILE A 163 9.23 -9.69 2.24
N LYS A 164 8.85 -10.71 1.47
CA LYS A 164 7.93 -10.58 0.33
C LYS A 164 6.68 -11.40 0.60
N TRP A 165 5.55 -10.99 0.03
CA TRP A 165 4.37 -11.83 0.03
C TRP A 165 3.55 -11.62 -1.22
N LYS A 166 2.75 -12.64 -1.57
CA LYS A 166 1.81 -12.60 -2.68
C LYS A 166 0.52 -13.27 -2.28
N LYS A 167 -0.58 -12.56 -2.48
CA LYS A 167 -1.92 -13.12 -2.39
C LYS A 167 -2.25 -13.80 -3.71
N MET A 168 -2.64 -15.07 -3.64
CA MET A 168 -3.15 -15.81 -4.79
C MET A 168 -4.68 -15.79 -4.76
N ASP A 169 -5.31 -15.96 -5.91
CA ASP A 169 -6.76 -15.81 -6.02
C ASP A 169 -7.56 -16.94 -5.34
N GLU A 170 -6.92 -18.04 -4.91
CA GLU A 170 -7.54 -19.07 -4.08
C GLU A 170 -7.69 -18.71 -2.59
N GLY A 171 -7.38 -17.47 -2.20
CA GLY A 171 -7.46 -16.99 -0.81
C GLY A 171 -6.30 -17.51 0.06
N LYS A 172 -5.16 -17.79 -0.57
CA LYS A 172 -3.92 -18.18 0.09
C LYS A 172 -2.87 -17.11 -0.10
N THR A 173 -2.06 -16.90 0.93
CA THR A 173 -0.95 -15.94 0.88
C THR A 173 0.36 -16.67 1.11
N TYR A 174 1.28 -16.50 0.16
CA TYR A 174 2.64 -17.03 0.26
C TYR A 174 3.54 -15.92 0.79
N ILE A 175 4.25 -16.20 1.87
CA ILE A 175 5.15 -15.26 2.55
C ILE A 175 6.56 -15.80 2.45
N ILE A 176 7.50 -14.98 2.01
CA ILE A 176 8.90 -15.33 1.80
C ILE A 176 9.74 -14.55 2.80
N ILE A 177 10.57 -15.26 3.57
CA ILE A 177 11.53 -14.69 4.52
C ILE A 177 12.94 -15.12 4.10
N ASN A 178 13.91 -14.20 4.18
CA ASN A 178 15.32 -14.43 3.83
C ASN A 178 15.54 -15.02 2.43
N LYS A 179 14.63 -14.72 1.49
CA LYS A 179 14.56 -15.24 0.11
C LYS A 179 14.28 -16.74 -0.05
N ASN A 180 14.45 -17.57 0.96
CA ASN A 180 14.43 -19.03 0.81
C ASN A 180 13.48 -19.76 1.76
N HIS A 181 12.97 -19.10 2.80
CA HIS A 181 11.90 -19.66 3.62
C HIS A 181 10.55 -19.28 3.03
N LEU A 182 9.74 -20.28 2.72
CA LEU A 182 8.40 -20.10 2.17
C LEU A 182 7.38 -20.51 3.22
N PHE A 183 6.45 -19.62 3.53
CA PHE A 183 5.32 -19.89 4.41
C PHE A 183 4.03 -19.75 3.62
N LEU A 184 3.08 -20.63 3.92
CA LEU A 184 1.73 -20.55 3.42
C LEU A 184 0.79 -20.16 4.55
N LEU A 185 0.12 -19.03 4.36
CA LEU A 185 -0.99 -18.57 5.16
C LEU A 185 -2.31 -18.98 4.50
N ASP A 186 -3.15 -19.68 5.25
CA ASP A 186 -4.56 -19.84 4.95
C ASP A 186 -5.34 -18.74 5.68
N GLU A 187 -5.84 -17.76 4.91
CA GLU A 187 -6.48 -16.55 5.47
C GLU A 187 -7.81 -16.86 6.17
N LYS A 188 -8.50 -17.94 5.77
CA LYS A 188 -9.80 -18.30 6.34
C LYS A 188 -9.67 -18.93 7.72
N THR A 189 -8.66 -19.77 7.90
CA THR A 189 -8.38 -20.47 9.15
C THR A 189 -7.39 -19.72 10.05
N LEU A 190 -6.72 -18.69 9.50
CA LEU A 190 -5.60 -17.99 10.14
C LEU A 190 -4.50 -18.97 10.59
N SER A 191 -4.28 -20.01 9.80
CA SER A 191 -3.21 -20.99 10.03
C SER A 191 -2.04 -20.70 9.10
N ILE A 192 -0.82 -20.90 9.62
CA ILE A 192 0.41 -20.70 8.86
C ILE A 192 1.33 -21.90 9.02
N SER A 193 1.92 -22.34 7.91
CA SER A 193 2.85 -23.46 7.86
C SER A 193 4.01 -23.16 6.93
N GLU A 194 5.20 -23.62 7.28
CA GLU A 194 6.35 -23.57 6.38
C GLU A 194 6.22 -24.62 5.27
N ILE A 195 6.41 -24.18 4.03
CA ILE A 195 6.56 -25.03 2.86
C ILE A 195 8.05 -25.30 2.67
N THR A 196 8.42 -26.56 2.82
CA THR A 196 9.78 -27.05 2.57
C THR A 196 9.84 -27.82 1.25
N PRO A 197 11.04 -27.99 0.67
CA PRO A 197 11.22 -28.89 -0.47
C PRO A 197 10.63 -30.29 -0.25
N GLN A 198 10.77 -30.83 0.96
CA GLN A 198 10.23 -32.14 1.33
C GLN A 198 8.71 -32.15 1.33
N SER A 199 8.07 -31.05 1.76
CA SER A 199 6.61 -30.92 1.73
C SER A 199 6.06 -30.78 0.31
N ILE A 200 6.83 -30.18 -0.62
CA ILE A 200 6.45 -30.08 -2.04
C ILE A 200 6.64 -31.42 -2.75
N GLY A 201 7.73 -32.13 -2.45
CA GLY A 201 8.00 -33.48 -2.97
C GLY A 201 8.33 -33.53 -4.46
N LEU A 202 8.80 -32.42 -5.05
CA LEU A 202 9.22 -32.33 -6.44
C LEU A 202 10.74 -32.49 -6.58
N ALA A 203 11.17 -33.28 -7.57
CA ALA A 203 12.56 -33.59 -7.83
C ALA A 203 13.41 -32.33 -8.09
N GLU A 204 12.81 -31.33 -8.73
CA GLU A 204 13.39 -30.03 -9.05
C GLU A 204 13.88 -29.28 -7.79
N PHE A 205 13.22 -29.52 -6.65
CA PHE A 205 13.47 -28.81 -5.41
C PHE A 205 14.17 -29.64 -4.34
N GLU A 206 14.42 -30.93 -4.55
CA GLU A 206 15.08 -31.82 -3.57
C GLU A 206 16.35 -31.25 -2.94
N LYS A 207 17.11 -30.44 -3.69
CA LYS A 207 18.35 -29.81 -3.21
C LYS A 207 18.13 -28.57 -2.34
N GLY A 208 16.91 -28.07 -2.22
CA GLY A 208 16.57 -26.87 -1.47
C GLY A 208 16.25 -25.65 -2.34
N PHE A 209 15.73 -24.61 -1.69
CA PHE A 209 15.47 -23.30 -2.29
C PHE A 209 16.67 -22.39 -2.04
N ALA A 210 17.25 -21.86 -3.11
CA ALA A 210 18.26 -20.81 -3.04
C ALA A 210 17.59 -19.44 -2.98
N GLU A 211 16.58 -19.23 -3.81
CA GLU A 211 15.80 -17.99 -3.88
C GLU A 211 14.37 -18.26 -4.34
N ILE A 212 13.44 -17.48 -3.82
CA ILE A 212 12.02 -17.50 -4.12
C ILE A 212 11.58 -16.06 -4.37
N ASP A 213 10.87 -15.83 -5.47
CA ASP A 213 10.30 -14.54 -5.81
C ASP A 213 8.78 -14.63 -6.08
N THR A 214 8.09 -13.56 -5.73
CA THR A 214 6.68 -13.32 -6.02
C THR A 214 6.48 -12.67 -7.38
N ASN A 215 7.52 -12.03 -7.93
CA ASN A 215 7.44 -11.30 -9.18
C ASN A 215 7.52 -12.24 -10.39
N THR A 216 6.40 -12.87 -10.73
CA THR A 216 6.31 -13.84 -11.82
C THR A 216 5.57 -13.29 -13.03
N THR A 217 5.84 -13.88 -14.21
CA THR A 217 5.05 -13.61 -15.43
C THR A 217 3.63 -14.20 -15.35
N TYR A 218 3.48 -15.27 -14.58
CA TYR A 218 2.22 -15.99 -14.39
C TYR A 218 1.62 -15.68 -13.02
N GLU A 219 0.35 -15.32 -12.98
CA GLU A 219 -0.40 -15.28 -11.72
C GLU A 219 -0.58 -16.68 -11.15
N ASN A 220 -0.84 -16.75 -9.83
CA ASN A 220 -0.94 -18.01 -9.09
C ASN A 220 0.32 -18.90 -9.22
N SER A 221 1.49 -18.25 -9.28
CA SER A 221 2.79 -18.92 -9.33
C SER A 221 3.84 -18.19 -8.50
N LEU A 222 4.92 -18.91 -8.19
CA LEU A 222 6.17 -18.41 -7.61
C LEU A 222 7.33 -18.69 -8.59
N GLU A 223 8.36 -17.86 -8.54
CA GLU A 223 9.65 -18.16 -9.18
C GLU A 223 10.56 -18.77 -8.12
N ILE A 224 11.14 -19.94 -8.38
CA ILE A 224 12.01 -20.64 -7.44
C ILE A 224 13.31 -20.99 -8.14
N THR A 225 14.41 -20.47 -7.60
CA THR A 225 15.77 -20.90 -7.93
C THR A 225 16.19 -21.95 -6.91
N ASN A 226 16.51 -23.16 -7.37
CA ASN A 226 16.99 -24.21 -6.48
C ASN A 226 18.48 -24.03 -6.11
N ASN A 227 18.98 -24.83 -5.16
CA ASN A 227 20.39 -24.80 -4.73
C ASN A 227 21.41 -25.21 -5.80
N LEU A 228 20.97 -25.61 -7.00
CA LEU A 228 21.84 -25.84 -8.17
C LEU A 228 21.84 -24.65 -9.16
N GLY A 229 21.17 -23.54 -8.82
CA GLY A 229 21.05 -22.36 -9.68
C GLY A 229 20.11 -22.55 -10.87
N LYS A 230 19.18 -23.50 -10.81
CA LYS A 230 18.16 -23.69 -11.84
C LYS A 230 16.87 -22.98 -11.42
N GLU A 231 16.32 -22.18 -12.34
CA GLU A 231 15.13 -21.37 -12.17
C GLU A 231 13.88 -22.08 -12.69
N TYR A 232 12.81 -22.04 -11.90
CA TYR A 232 11.53 -22.67 -12.19
C TYR A 232 10.36 -21.73 -11.90
N TYR A 233 9.34 -21.78 -12.75
CA TYR A 233 8.00 -21.39 -12.36
C TYR A 233 7.35 -22.54 -11.59
N TYR A 234 7.01 -22.30 -10.32
CA TYR A 234 6.24 -23.23 -9.50
C TYR A 234 4.76 -22.83 -9.48
N PHE A 235 3.89 -23.75 -9.86
CA PHE A 235 2.43 -23.61 -9.87
C PHE A 235 1.82 -24.41 -8.71
N PRO A 236 1.54 -23.80 -7.55
CA PRO A 236 1.18 -24.54 -6.34
C PRO A 236 -0.09 -25.37 -6.48
N LYS A 237 -1.12 -24.84 -7.14
CA LYS A 237 -2.39 -25.54 -7.39
C LYS A 237 -2.21 -26.84 -8.18
N LEU A 238 -1.25 -26.87 -9.09
CA LEU A 238 -0.91 -28.04 -9.90
C LEU A 238 0.15 -28.93 -9.25
N ASN A 239 0.78 -28.45 -8.17
CA ASN A 239 2.04 -28.96 -7.63
C ASN A 239 3.05 -29.31 -8.75
N LYS A 240 3.33 -28.34 -9.63
CA LYS A 240 4.23 -28.55 -10.77
C LYS A 240 5.27 -27.44 -10.88
N ALA A 241 6.52 -27.83 -11.07
CA ALA A 241 7.63 -26.94 -11.38
C ALA A 241 7.97 -27.05 -12.87
N VAL A 242 8.16 -25.92 -13.53
CA VAL A 242 8.53 -25.86 -14.96
C VAL A 242 9.75 -24.99 -15.10
N SER A 243 10.78 -25.47 -15.78
CA SER A 243 11.98 -24.70 -16.05
C SER A 243 11.59 -23.36 -16.70
N GLU A 244 12.13 -22.25 -16.21
CA GLU A 244 11.85 -20.94 -16.80
C GLU A 244 12.30 -20.87 -18.28
N LYS A 245 13.31 -21.67 -18.64
CA LYS A 245 13.80 -21.80 -20.02
C LYS A 245 12.85 -22.57 -20.93
N ASP A 246 11.89 -23.33 -20.38
CA ASP A 246 10.89 -24.06 -21.14
C ASP A 246 9.55 -23.31 -21.23
N TYR A 247 9.55 -22.28 -22.06
CA TYR A 247 8.36 -21.47 -22.33
C TYR A 247 7.20 -22.30 -22.90
N ASN A 248 7.50 -23.30 -23.73
CA ASN A 248 6.46 -24.09 -24.40
C ASN A 248 5.74 -25.01 -23.42
N GLU A 249 6.46 -25.62 -22.47
CA GLU A 249 5.83 -26.40 -21.41
C GLU A 249 4.93 -25.53 -20.53
N SER A 250 5.39 -24.33 -20.15
CA SER A 250 4.57 -23.38 -19.39
C SER A 250 3.28 -23.04 -20.11
N LYS A 251 3.39 -22.73 -21.43
CA LYS A 251 2.23 -22.45 -22.28
C LYS A 251 1.28 -23.65 -22.36
N ASP A 252 1.81 -24.85 -22.55
CA ASP A 252 1.02 -26.07 -22.66
C ASP A 252 0.22 -26.35 -21.39
N ILE A 253 0.88 -26.29 -20.22
CA ILE A 253 0.24 -26.47 -18.91
C ILE A 253 -0.89 -25.47 -18.70
N ILE A 254 -0.65 -24.19 -18.95
CA ILE A 254 -1.65 -23.14 -18.79
C ILE A 254 -2.78 -23.33 -19.81
N SER A 255 -2.48 -23.73 -21.05
CA SER A 255 -3.49 -23.93 -22.08
C SER A 255 -4.45 -25.08 -21.75
N LYS A 256 -3.94 -26.18 -21.17
CA LYS A 256 -4.69 -27.38 -20.83
C LYS A 256 -5.41 -27.32 -19.48
N ASN A 257 -5.13 -26.30 -18.66
CA ASN A 257 -5.69 -26.18 -17.32
C ASN A 257 -6.44 -24.85 -17.12
N PRO A 258 -7.49 -24.85 -16.28
CA PRO A 258 -8.21 -26.04 -15.79
C PRO A 258 -8.90 -26.78 -16.96
N VAL A 259 -9.23 -28.06 -16.78
CA VAL A 259 -9.88 -28.89 -17.82
C VAL A 259 -11.25 -28.32 -18.21
N ASN A 260 -11.98 -27.77 -17.23
CA ASN A 260 -13.29 -27.15 -17.41
C ASN A 260 -13.26 -25.71 -16.89
N PRO A 261 -12.68 -24.76 -17.64
CA PRO A 261 -12.57 -23.39 -17.18
C PRO A 261 -13.93 -22.73 -17.02
N LYS A 262 -14.04 -21.87 -16.01
CA LYS A 262 -15.19 -21.00 -15.80
C LYS A 262 -14.90 -19.63 -16.38
N GLU A 263 -15.95 -18.92 -16.75
CA GLU A 263 -15.82 -17.50 -17.04
C GLU A 263 -15.66 -16.73 -15.74
N ILE A 264 -14.54 -16.01 -15.61
CA ILE A 264 -14.23 -15.15 -14.47
C ILE A 264 -14.03 -13.73 -14.97
N THR A 265 -14.60 -12.77 -14.22
CA THR A 265 -14.46 -11.33 -14.46
C THR A 265 -13.22 -10.82 -13.72
N ARG A 266 -12.36 -10.08 -14.42
CA ARG A 266 -11.18 -9.42 -13.86
C ARG A 266 -11.14 -7.96 -14.27
N PHE A 267 -10.37 -7.17 -13.53
CA PHE A 267 -10.17 -5.76 -13.82
C PHE A 267 -8.68 -5.44 -13.92
N CYS A 268 -8.30 -4.66 -14.93
CA CYS A 268 -6.93 -4.20 -15.10
C CYS A 268 -6.88 -2.86 -15.82
N PHE A 269 -5.90 -2.03 -15.50
CA PHE A 269 -5.58 -0.85 -16.30
C PHE A 269 -4.72 -1.23 -17.50
N SER A 270 -4.93 -0.53 -18.61
CA SER A 270 -3.95 -0.53 -19.69
C SER A 270 -2.69 0.25 -19.32
N SER A 271 -1.57 -0.12 -19.92
CA SER A 271 -0.31 0.62 -19.81
C SER A 271 0.18 1.06 -21.18
N THR A 272 1.04 2.08 -21.20
CA THR A 272 1.92 2.36 -22.34
C THR A 272 3.22 1.58 -22.15
N LEU A 273 3.91 1.23 -23.24
CA LEU A 273 5.23 0.62 -23.17
C LEU A 273 6.04 0.97 -24.42
N GLY A 274 7.31 1.37 -24.21
CA GLY A 274 8.33 1.41 -25.26
C GLY A 274 9.17 2.69 -25.24
N ALA A 275 10.24 2.71 -26.03
CA ALA A 275 11.13 3.87 -26.21
C ALA A 275 10.47 5.08 -26.91
N TYR A 276 9.16 5.00 -27.19
CA TYR A 276 8.35 5.92 -27.99
C TYR A 276 7.10 6.35 -27.22
N GLU A 277 7.23 6.57 -25.92
CA GLU A 277 6.13 7.08 -25.08
C GLU A 277 5.61 8.44 -25.57
N LYS A 278 6.46 9.23 -26.25
CA LYS A 278 6.09 10.53 -26.82
C LYS A 278 5.00 10.41 -27.89
N GLU A 279 5.05 9.36 -28.69
CA GLU A 279 4.08 9.07 -29.74
C GLU A 279 2.76 8.48 -29.20
N LEU A 280 2.68 8.25 -27.89
CA LEU A 280 1.52 7.74 -27.16
C LEU A 280 1.05 8.73 -26.08
N GLU A 281 1.45 10.01 -26.15
CA GLU A 281 1.08 11.04 -25.16
C GLU A 281 -0.44 11.24 -25.03
N ASP A 282 -1.21 10.93 -26.08
CA ASP A 282 -2.69 10.97 -26.08
C ASP A 282 -3.33 9.70 -25.48
N LYS A 283 -2.53 8.69 -25.14
CA LYS A 283 -3.00 7.42 -24.56
C LYS A 283 -2.80 7.42 -23.06
N HIS A 284 -3.88 7.73 -22.36
CA HIS A 284 -3.97 7.55 -20.91
C HIS A 284 -4.33 6.10 -20.57
N PRO A 285 -3.92 5.61 -19.37
CA PRO A 285 -4.42 4.36 -18.82
C PRO A 285 -5.96 4.32 -18.80
N GLU A 286 -6.52 3.21 -19.26
CA GLU A 286 -7.95 2.91 -19.30
C GLU A 286 -8.23 1.68 -18.43
N LEU A 287 -9.31 1.71 -17.65
CA LEU A 287 -9.73 0.55 -16.85
C LEU A 287 -10.56 -0.40 -17.72
N PHE A 288 -10.17 -1.66 -17.79
CA PHE A 288 -10.90 -2.70 -18.52
C PHE A 288 -11.58 -3.68 -17.58
N LYS A 289 -12.80 -4.08 -17.95
CA LYS A 289 -13.49 -5.26 -17.43
C LYS A 289 -13.24 -6.39 -18.41
N VAL A 290 -12.66 -7.47 -17.93
CA VAL A 290 -12.12 -8.55 -18.76
C VAL A 290 -12.77 -9.87 -18.36
N LYS A 291 -13.35 -10.57 -19.34
CA LYS A 291 -13.81 -11.94 -19.17
C LYS A 291 -12.69 -12.89 -19.56
N THR A 292 -12.44 -13.87 -18.71
CA THR A 292 -11.36 -14.84 -18.89
C THR A 292 -11.83 -16.26 -18.61
N ALA A 293 -11.24 -17.25 -19.28
CA ALA A 293 -11.48 -18.67 -19.05
C ALA A 293 -10.48 -19.22 -18.01
N SER A 294 -10.85 -19.28 -16.74
CA SER A 294 -9.96 -19.77 -15.67
C SER A 294 -10.71 -20.43 -14.50
N GLU A 295 -9.98 -20.80 -13.45
CA GLU A 295 -10.50 -21.24 -12.15
C GLU A 295 -9.52 -20.77 -11.06
N GLU A 296 -10.01 -20.55 -9.84
CA GLU A 296 -9.20 -20.13 -8.69
C GLU A 296 -7.99 -21.06 -8.45
N GLY A 297 -6.83 -20.44 -8.23
CA GLY A 297 -5.52 -21.03 -8.01
C GLY A 297 -4.81 -21.53 -9.26
N TYR A 298 -5.50 -21.67 -10.39
CA TYR A 298 -4.83 -22.11 -11.62
C TYR A 298 -3.98 -20.99 -12.24
N PRO A 299 -2.82 -21.31 -12.81
CA PRO A 299 -1.94 -20.29 -13.37
C PRO A 299 -2.51 -19.71 -14.66
N TYR A 300 -2.31 -18.42 -14.83
CA TYR A 300 -2.60 -17.69 -16.07
C TYR A 300 -1.57 -16.59 -16.23
N ARG A 301 -1.34 -16.15 -17.46
CA ARG A 301 -0.44 -15.01 -17.69
C ARG A 301 -1.11 -13.71 -17.23
N LYS A 302 -0.35 -12.86 -16.53
CA LYS A 302 -0.79 -11.49 -16.18
C LYS A 302 -1.45 -10.80 -17.37
N LEU A 303 -2.59 -10.16 -17.11
CA LEU A 303 -3.35 -9.45 -18.13
C LEU A 303 -2.48 -8.38 -18.78
N TYR A 304 -2.29 -8.52 -20.08
CA TYR A 304 -1.41 -7.66 -20.86
C TYR A 304 -2.27 -6.78 -21.75
N PHE A 305 -2.64 -5.60 -21.26
CA PHE A 305 -3.47 -4.62 -21.97
C PHE A 305 -2.61 -3.39 -22.22
N ARG A 306 -2.18 -3.17 -23.47
CA ARG A 306 -1.20 -2.13 -23.78
C ARG A 306 -1.50 -1.33 -25.02
N TRP A 307 -1.21 -0.05 -24.93
CA TRP A 307 -1.03 0.82 -26.08
C TRP A 307 0.43 0.73 -26.55
N ILE A 308 0.63 0.35 -27.81
CA ILE A 308 1.93 0.33 -28.47
C ILE A 308 1.90 1.19 -29.73
N TYR A 309 3.03 1.81 -30.07
CA TYR A 309 3.14 2.53 -31.33
C TYR A 309 3.55 1.57 -32.46
N ASN A 310 2.71 1.43 -33.49
CA ASN A 310 3.03 0.66 -34.67
C ASN A 310 3.80 1.55 -35.67
N TYR A 311 5.09 1.30 -35.83
CA TYR A 311 5.96 2.11 -36.68
C TYR A 311 5.55 2.06 -38.17
N SER A 312 5.27 0.86 -38.70
CA SER A 312 4.91 0.68 -40.11
C SER A 312 3.63 1.42 -40.48
N LEU A 313 2.68 1.48 -39.55
CA LEU A 313 1.38 2.14 -39.74
C LEU A 313 1.34 3.57 -39.19
N LYS A 314 2.41 4.03 -38.55
CA LYS A 314 2.53 5.31 -37.84
C LYS A 314 1.32 5.65 -36.98
N LYS A 315 0.85 4.67 -36.19
CA LYS A 315 -0.33 4.84 -35.33
C LYS A 315 -0.26 4.00 -34.06
N ALA A 316 -0.94 4.48 -33.02
CA ALA A 316 -1.19 3.70 -31.82
C ALA A 316 -2.03 2.46 -32.15
N LYS A 317 -1.65 1.32 -31.57
CA LYS A 317 -2.35 0.05 -31.65
C LYS A 317 -2.56 -0.47 -30.24
N PHE A 318 -3.79 -0.83 -29.93
CA PHE A 318 -4.09 -1.55 -28.71
C PHE A 318 -3.78 -3.04 -28.88
N VAL A 319 -3.11 -3.63 -27.90
CA VAL A 319 -2.77 -5.04 -27.88
C VAL A 319 -3.22 -5.63 -26.55
N THR A 320 -4.05 -6.66 -26.65
CA THR A 320 -4.41 -7.52 -25.54
C THR A 320 -3.53 -8.77 -25.56
N GLY A 321 -3.41 -9.40 -24.40
CA GLY A 321 -2.33 -10.33 -24.09
C GLY A 321 -2.25 -11.58 -24.96
N LYS A 322 -1.28 -12.43 -24.60
CA LYS A 322 -1.11 -13.73 -25.27
C LYS A 322 -2.20 -14.71 -24.86
N GLU A 323 -2.34 -15.80 -25.61
CA GLU A 323 -3.29 -16.90 -25.37
C GLU A 323 -3.28 -17.40 -23.90
N GLU A 324 -2.13 -17.38 -23.23
CA GLU A 324 -1.98 -17.80 -21.82
C GLU A 324 -2.69 -16.86 -20.83
N SER A 325 -3.10 -15.67 -21.26
CA SER A 325 -3.91 -14.73 -20.44
C SER A 325 -5.39 -15.10 -20.45
N LYS A 326 -5.79 -16.08 -21.29
CA LYS A 326 -7.13 -16.67 -21.35
C LYS A 326 -8.27 -15.67 -21.52
N VAL A 327 -8.02 -14.54 -22.19
CA VAL A 327 -9.03 -13.50 -22.43
C VAL A 327 -10.07 -14.00 -23.43
N ILE A 328 -11.34 -13.92 -23.06
CA ILE A 328 -12.51 -14.23 -23.90
C ILE A 328 -13.02 -12.94 -24.54
N SER A 329 -13.25 -11.92 -23.73
CA SER A 329 -13.75 -10.61 -24.14
C SER A 329 -13.31 -9.54 -23.16
N TYR A 330 -13.39 -8.29 -23.58
CA TYR A 330 -13.09 -7.14 -22.74
C TYR A 330 -13.85 -5.90 -23.21
N GLU A 331 -14.07 -4.97 -22.29
CA GLU A 331 -14.67 -3.67 -22.56
C GLU A 331 -13.98 -2.59 -21.72
N ASN A 332 -13.94 -1.35 -22.22
CA ASN A 332 -13.54 -0.21 -21.39
C ASN A 332 -14.64 0.00 -20.34
N PHE A 333 -14.26 -0.20 -19.08
CA PHE A 333 -15.19 -0.27 -17.96
C PHE A 333 -15.62 1.10 -17.46
N THR A 334 -14.78 2.11 -17.66
CA THR A 334 -15.03 3.49 -17.26
C THR A 334 -14.67 4.41 -18.42
N PRO A 335 -15.46 4.40 -19.51
CA PRO A 335 -15.16 5.20 -20.68
C PRO A 335 -15.08 6.68 -20.29
N GLU A 336 -14.26 7.43 -21.02
CA GLU A 336 -14.04 8.89 -20.85
C GLU A 336 -13.34 9.31 -19.55
N ARG A 337 -13.05 8.39 -18.63
CA ARG A 337 -12.27 8.70 -17.41
C ARG A 337 -10.78 8.64 -17.71
N ILE A 338 -10.06 9.64 -17.17
CA ILE A 338 -8.62 9.75 -17.29
C ILE A 338 -7.99 9.43 -15.94
N TYR A 339 -7.00 8.54 -15.98
CA TYR A 339 -6.27 8.08 -14.80
C TYR A 339 -4.77 8.31 -14.97
N PHE A 340 -4.09 8.67 -13.88
CA PHE A 340 -2.63 8.76 -13.85
C PHE A 340 -2.07 7.85 -12.76
N LYS A 341 -1.02 7.09 -13.09
CA LYS A 341 -0.41 6.08 -12.22
C LYS A 341 -1.44 5.18 -11.50
N PRO A 342 -2.42 4.60 -12.22
CA PRO A 342 -3.49 3.87 -11.57
C PRO A 342 -3.11 2.43 -11.24
N GLU A 343 -3.70 1.90 -10.18
CA GLU A 343 -3.62 0.52 -9.75
C GLU A 343 -5.02 -0.01 -9.39
N VAL A 344 -5.28 -1.28 -9.71
CA VAL A 344 -6.44 -2.01 -9.18
C VAL A 344 -5.98 -2.69 -7.89
N LEU A 345 -6.50 -2.25 -6.75
CA LEU A 345 -6.09 -2.76 -5.44
C LEU A 345 -6.91 -3.97 -4.99
N HIS A 346 -8.20 -3.99 -5.33
CA HIS A 346 -9.10 -5.10 -5.03
C HIS A 346 -10.28 -5.11 -5.98
N TYR A 347 -10.88 -6.27 -6.21
CA TYR A 347 -12.19 -6.38 -6.83
C TYR A 347 -12.89 -7.67 -6.41
N ASP A 348 -14.21 -7.62 -6.42
CA ASP A 348 -15.11 -8.77 -6.31
C ASP A 348 -16.32 -8.56 -7.26
N ASP A 349 -17.36 -9.40 -7.12
CA ASP A 349 -18.56 -9.30 -7.96
C ASP A 349 -19.38 -8.02 -7.74
N LYS A 350 -19.13 -7.27 -6.66
CA LYS A 350 -19.89 -6.09 -6.24
C LYS A 350 -19.14 -4.79 -6.44
N GLU A 351 -17.83 -4.78 -6.23
CA GLU A 351 -17.04 -3.56 -6.28
C GLU A 351 -15.60 -3.72 -6.77
N VAL A 352 -15.05 -2.61 -7.26
CA VAL A 352 -13.64 -2.50 -7.69
C VAL A 352 -13.02 -1.32 -6.96
N LEU A 353 -11.98 -1.58 -6.17
CA LEU A 353 -11.17 -0.55 -5.54
C LEU A 353 -9.98 -0.21 -6.45
N ILE A 354 -9.90 1.05 -6.84
CA ILE A 354 -8.79 1.59 -7.61
C ILE A 354 -8.07 2.70 -6.83
N TYR A 355 -6.79 2.88 -7.17
CA TYR A 355 -5.91 3.87 -6.57
C TYR A 355 -5.15 4.62 -7.66
N PHE A 356 -5.29 5.94 -7.71
CA PHE A 356 -4.79 6.71 -8.86
C PHE A 356 -4.61 8.19 -8.54
N LYS A 357 -3.96 8.92 -9.45
CA LYS A 357 -3.88 10.39 -9.45
C LYS A 357 -4.81 10.99 -10.51
N HIS A 358 -5.34 12.18 -10.23
CA HIS A 358 -6.13 12.95 -11.20
C HIS A 358 -5.30 13.70 -12.23
N ASP A 359 -4.02 13.96 -11.95
CA ASP A 359 -3.09 14.59 -12.88
C ASP A 359 -1.65 14.03 -12.75
N VAL A 360 -0.80 14.44 -13.69
CA VAL A 360 0.59 13.96 -13.81
C VAL A 360 1.55 14.59 -12.78
N ALA A 361 1.16 15.69 -12.11
CA ALA A 361 2.05 16.40 -11.22
C ALA A 361 2.53 15.49 -10.08
N GLU A 362 3.81 15.57 -9.78
CA GLU A 362 4.38 14.79 -8.68
C GLU A 362 3.70 15.11 -7.34
N SER A 363 3.34 16.38 -7.15
CA SER A 363 2.61 16.88 -5.98
C SER A 363 1.12 16.52 -5.95
N SER A 364 0.54 15.99 -7.03
CA SER A 364 -0.86 15.55 -7.02
C SER A 364 -1.03 14.42 -6.01
N PRO A 365 -2.03 14.49 -5.12
CA PRO A 365 -2.34 13.39 -4.23
C PRO A 365 -2.91 12.21 -5.01
N TYR A 366 -2.82 11.04 -4.40
CA TYR A 366 -3.56 9.87 -4.84
C TYR A 366 -4.96 9.85 -4.23
N PHE A 367 -5.86 9.10 -4.84
CA PHE A 367 -7.23 8.91 -4.42
C PHE A 367 -7.57 7.42 -4.41
N PHE A 368 -8.27 6.99 -3.36
CA PHE A 368 -9.02 5.75 -3.36
C PHE A 368 -10.38 6.01 -4.01
N GLN A 369 -10.79 5.13 -4.92
CA GLN A 369 -12.14 5.15 -5.48
C GLN A 369 -12.71 3.74 -5.52
N VAL A 370 -13.93 3.59 -5.03
CA VAL A 370 -14.69 2.33 -5.13
C VAL A 370 -15.73 2.50 -6.21
N LEU A 371 -15.72 1.57 -7.17
CA LEU A 371 -16.67 1.49 -8.27
C LEU A 371 -17.64 0.34 -8.02
N ASP A 372 -18.87 0.47 -8.52
CA ASP A 372 -19.73 -0.69 -8.73
C ASP A 372 -19.13 -1.61 -9.80
N ALA A 373 -18.95 -2.91 -9.51
CA ALA A 373 -18.30 -3.85 -10.44
C ALA A 373 -19.15 -4.19 -11.68
N GLN A 374 -20.45 -3.87 -11.69
CA GLN A 374 -21.31 -4.12 -12.83
C GLN A 374 -21.43 -2.90 -13.73
N THR A 375 -21.55 -1.71 -13.16
CA THR A 375 -21.88 -0.49 -13.90
C THR A 375 -20.71 0.49 -14.06
N GLY A 376 -19.66 0.38 -13.24
CA GLY A 376 -18.57 1.36 -13.20
C GLY A 376 -18.95 2.67 -12.50
N GLU A 377 -20.14 2.77 -11.91
CA GLU A 377 -20.57 3.92 -11.12
C GLU A 377 -19.69 4.14 -9.89
N VAL A 378 -19.39 5.40 -9.57
CA VAL A 378 -18.58 5.74 -8.40
C VAL A 378 -19.43 5.59 -7.14
N LYS A 379 -19.08 4.65 -6.27
CA LYS A 379 -19.71 4.46 -4.95
C LYS A 379 -19.06 5.32 -3.87
N PHE A 380 -17.75 5.55 -3.99
CA PHE A 380 -16.96 6.24 -2.98
C PHE A 380 -15.69 6.83 -3.59
N THR A 381 -15.23 7.97 -3.08
CA THR A 381 -13.92 8.54 -3.41
C THR A 381 -13.36 9.25 -2.19
N LEU A 382 -12.08 9.03 -1.90
CA LEU A 382 -11.36 9.69 -0.80
C LEU A 382 -9.92 9.98 -1.19
N GLN A 383 -9.45 11.18 -0.86
CA GLN A 383 -8.05 11.53 -1.01
C GLN A 383 -7.19 10.72 -0.03
N SER A 384 -6.09 10.15 -0.53
CA SER A 384 -5.14 9.38 0.27
C SER A 384 -4.26 10.27 1.15
N ASN A 385 -3.63 9.65 2.14
CA ASN A 385 -2.54 10.26 2.88
C ASN A 385 -1.31 10.44 1.97
N LYS A 386 -0.60 11.56 2.11
CA LYS A 386 0.62 11.88 1.36
C LYS A 386 1.73 10.85 1.54
N ASP A 387 1.75 10.15 2.68
CA ASP A 387 2.74 9.11 2.97
C ASP A 387 2.50 7.81 2.19
N ILE A 388 1.32 7.65 1.59
CA ILE A 388 0.96 6.47 0.78
C ILE A 388 1.14 6.82 -0.70
N THR A 389 2.35 6.70 -1.21
CA THR A 389 2.67 7.11 -2.61
C THR A 389 2.63 5.98 -3.64
N TYR A 390 2.53 4.74 -3.17
CA TYR A 390 2.45 3.51 -3.97
C TYR A 390 1.73 2.43 -3.17
N LEU A 391 0.86 1.67 -3.82
CA LEU A 391 0.18 0.52 -3.25
C LEU A 391 0.03 -0.56 -4.32
N ASN A 392 0.17 -1.82 -3.91
CA ASN A 392 -0.20 -2.97 -4.73
C ASN A 392 -1.39 -3.73 -4.12
N SER A 393 -2.00 -4.62 -4.89
CA SER A 393 -3.17 -5.39 -4.45
C SER A 393 -2.90 -6.34 -3.27
N SER A 394 -1.66 -6.81 -3.10
CA SER A 394 -1.29 -7.66 -1.96
C SER A 394 -1.18 -6.90 -0.64
N GLU A 395 -1.07 -5.57 -0.68
CA GLU A 395 -1.07 -4.67 0.48
C GLU A 395 -2.50 -4.28 0.93
N VAL A 396 -3.54 -4.88 0.34
CA VAL A 396 -4.94 -4.54 0.65
C VAL A 396 -5.76 -5.80 0.94
N ALA A 397 -6.68 -5.70 1.91
CA ALA A 397 -7.68 -6.71 2.20
C ALA A 397 -9.07 -6.06 2.32
N LYS A 398 -10.07 -6.71 1.72
CA LYS A 398 -11.47 -6.31 1.88
C LYS A 398 -11.95 -6.65 3.29
N ILE A 399 -12.58 -5.70 3.96
CA ILE A 399 -13.20 -5.88 5.27
C ILE A 399 -14.66 -5.41 5.23
N LYS A 400 -15.44 -5.73 6.26
CA LYS A 400 -16.89 -5.46 6.32
C LYS A 400 -17.28 -4.01 6.01
N GLU A 401 -16.47 -3.04 6.42
CA GLU A 401 -16.77 -1.61 6.31
C GLU A 401 -15.85 -0.85 5.35
N GLY A 402 -15.06 -1.57 4.55
CA GLY A 402 -14.12 -0.95 3.62
C GLY A 402 -12.91 -1.83 3.39
N TYR A 403 -11.72 -1.32 3.68
CA TYR A 403 -10.45 -1.99 3.38
C TYR A 403 -9.41 -1.81 4.48
N LEU A 404 -8.66 -2.87 4.76
CA LEU A 404 -7.44 -2.83 5.55
C LEU A 404 -6.23 -2.76 4.61
N ILE A 405 -5.37 -1.77 4.81
CA ILE A 405 -4.15 -1.56 4.04
C ILE A 405 -2.97 -1.84 4.96
N GLY A 406 -2.06 -2.72 4.57
CA GLY A 406 -0.91 -3.13 5.38
C GLY A 406 0.40 -2.88 4.65
N ARG A 407 1.32 -2.17 5.31
CA ARG A 407 2.68 -1.86 4.86
C ARG A 407 3.63 -1.92 6.07
N TYR A 408 4.53 -0.95 6.20
CA TYR A 408 5.21 -0.66 7.46
C TYR A 408 4.20 -0.38 8.57
N ASP A 409 3.22 0.49 8.31
CA ASP A 409 2.05 0.73 9.17
C ASP A 409 0.79 0.10 8.58
N ALA A 410 -0.27 0.02 9.38
CA ALA A 410 -1.59 -0.38 8.92
C ALA A 410 -2.55 0.82 8.87
N TYR A 411 -3.45 0.83 7.88
CA TYR A 411 -4.47 1.85 7.70
C TYR A 411 -5.83 1.21 7.44
N ILE A 412 -6.89 1.85 7.92
CA ILE A 412 -8.27 1.43 7.68
C ILE A 412 -8.93 2.49 6.81
N LEU A 413 -9.30 2.09 5.60
CA LEU A 413 -10.16 2.86 4.72
C LEU A 413 -11.60 2.46 5.00
N ASN A 414 -12.31 3.25 5.81
CA ASN A 414 -13.73 3.03 6.07
C ASN A 414 -14.57 3.76 5.01
N THR A 415 -15.19 2.99 4.12
CA THR A 415 -15.95 3.53 2.98
C THR A 415 -17.36 3.98 3.36
N LYS A 416 -17.87 3.57 4.54
CA LYS A 416 -19.17 4.04 5.07
C LYS A 416 -19.05 5.40 5.75
N GLU A 417 -18.02 5.57 6.57
CA GLU A 417 -17.75 6.83 7.28
C GLU A 417 -16.95 7.83 6.44
N GLY A 418 -16.34 7.36 5.35
CA GLY A 418 -15.59 8.18 4.41
C GLY A 418 -14.28 8.71 4.97
N LYS A 419 -13.55 7.87 5.70
CA LYS A 419 -12.29 8.23 6.37
C LYS A 419 -11.20 7.20 6.14
N LEU A 420 -9.96 7.68 6.20
CA LEU A 420 -8.75 6.87 6.22
C LEU A 420 -8.05 7.09 7.56
N GLU A 421 -7.95 6.04 8.37
CA GLU A 421 -7.37 6.11 9.71
C GLU A 421 -6.09 5.28 9.77
N LYS A 422 -5.04 5.84 10.35
CA LYS A 422 -3.84 5.06 10.72
C LYS A 422 -4.19 4.19 11.92
N SER A 423 -3.87 2.90 11.84
CA SER A 423 -3.98 1.98 12.97
C SER A 423 -2.84 2.24 13.96
N GLU A 424 -3.15 2.33 15.25
CA GLU A 424 -2.15 2.43 16.32
C GLU A 424 -1.47 1.07 16.62
N LEU A 425 -1.69 0.03 15.82
CA LEU A 425 -1.20 -1.33 16.08
C LEU A 425 0.31 -1.36 16.35
N ARG A 426 1.13 -0.75 15.49
CA ARG A 426 2.59 -0.72 15.66
C ARG A 426 2.98 0.01 16.95
N GLU A 427 2.35 1.15 17.23
CA GLU A 427 2.60 1.95 18.43
C GLU A 427 2.22 1.19 19.71
N LYS A 428 1.12 0.43 19.71
CA LYS A 428 0.68 -0.36 20.88
C LYS A 428 1.54 -1.59 21.14
N LEU A 429 2.10 -2.18 20.09
CA LEU A 429 2.84 -3.44 20.18
C LEU A 429 4.35 -3.25 20.39
N THR A 430 4.90 -2.11 20.01
CA THR A 430 6.34 -1.81 20.09
C THR A 430 6.67 -0.95 21.33
N GLN A 431 7.96 -0.75 21.63
CA GLN A 431 8.44 0.00 22.81
C GLN A 431 8.71 1.51 22.57
N TRP A 432 8.11 2.12 21.53
CA TRP A 432 8.43 3.48 21.11
C TRP A 432 7.45 4.55 21.61
#